data_AF-S4XSD5-F1
#
_entry.id   AF-S4XSD5-F1
#
_cell.length_a   1.000
_cell.length_b   1.000
_cell.length_c   1.000
_cell.angle_alpha   90.00
_cell.angle_beta   90.00
_cell.angle_gamma   90.00
#
_symmetry.space_group_name_H-M   'P 1'
#
loop_
_entity.id
_entity.type
_entity.pdbx_description
1 polymer ?
#
loop_
_entity_poly.entity_id
_entity_poly.type
_entity_poly.pdbx_seq_one_letter_code
_entity_poly.pdbx_strand_id
1 'polypeptide(L)'
;MSLGCSEDQLTIQPNSTYSEIVSGCGKSDVMTLEGGSWASLRERVAFELSCPANQIDVKIISSSLYGVTGCNKKLVYKYVLNAGIVIQSVQDTGGTGPADPAAMTK
;
A
#
# COMPACT_ATOMS: atom_id res chain seq x y z
N MET A 1 -9.79 -10.22 2.45
CA MET A 1 -8.64 -10.70 3.24
C MET A 1 -8.24 -12.11 2.81
N SER A 2 -7.46 -12.20 1.73
CA SER A 2 -7.05 -13.47 1.12
C SER A 2 -5.69 -13.98 1.63
N LEU A 3 -5.50 -14.05 2.96
CA LEU A 3 -4.36 -14.80 3.51
C LEU A 3 -4.49 -16.31 3.22
N GLY A 4 -5.72 -16.76 2.92
CA GLY A 4 -5.98 -18.10 2.37
C GLY A 4 -6.07 -19.19 3.43
N CYS A 5 -6.34 -18.81 4.68
CA CYS A 5 -6.52 -19.74 5.78
C CYS A 5 -7.50 -19.21 6.82
N SER A 6 -7.89 -20.11 7.72
CA SER A 6 -8.86 -19.87 8.77
C SER A 6 -8.37 -18.84 9.81
N GLU A 7 -9.31 -18.15 10.45
CA GLU A 7 -9.03 -17.08 11.40
C GLU A 7 -8.20 -17.55 12.62
N ASP A 8 -8.36 -18.81 13.04
CA ASP A 8 -7.57 -19.43 14.12
C ASP A 8 -6.07 -19.56 13.80
N GLN A 9 -5.69 -19.43 12.54
CA GLN A 9 -4.30 -19.48 12.08
C GLN A 9 -3.69 -18.09 11.86
N LEU A 10 -4.45 -17.04 12.16
CA LEU A 10 -4.01 -15.67 12.01
C LEU A 10 -3.40 -15.15 13.30
N THR A 11 -2.26 -14.49 13.18
CA THR A 11 -1.64 -13.69 14.23
C THR A 11 -1.84 -12.23 13.91
N ILE A 12 -2.54 -11.53 14.80
CA ILE A 12 -2.75 -10.09 14.71
C ILE A 12 -1.70 -9.40 15.59
N GLN A 13 -0.90 -8.53 14.97
CA GLN A 13 0.07 -7.70 15.66
C GLN A 13 -0.34 -6.23 15.51
N PRO A 14 -0.87 -5.61 16.57
CA PRO A 14 -1.20 -4.19 16.56
C PRO A 14 0.06 -3.37 16.26
N ASN A 15 -0.05 -2.43 15.31
CA ASN A 15 1.06 -1.53 14.96
C ASN A 15 0.76 -0.09 15.39
N SER A 16 -0.48 0.37 15.21
CA SER A 16 -0.97 1.66 15.68
C SER A 16 -2.47 1.57 15.99
N THR A 17 -3.06 2.67 16.44
CA THR A 17 -4.52 2.79 16.60
C THR A 17 -5.28 2.52 15.29
N TYR A 18 -4.66 2.75 14.13
CA TYR A 18 -5.31 2.70 12.82
C TYR A 18 -4.68 1.68 11.88
N SER A 19 -3.72 0.88 12.35
CA SER A 19 -3.11 -0.20 11.59
C SER A 19 -2.70 -1.40 12.44
N GLU A 20 -2.84 -2.57 11.85
CA GLU A 20 -2.36 -3.83 12.39
C GLU A 20 -1.74 -4.66 11.28
N ILE A 21 -0.78 -5.50 11.65
CA ILE A 21 -0.19 -6.48 10.76
C ILE A 21 -0.87 -7.80 11.07
N VAL A 22 -1.44 -8.42 10.05
CA VAL A 22 -2.03 -9.76 10.18
C VAL A 22 -1.19 -10.72 9.37
N SER A 23 -0.70 -11.76 10.04
CA SER A 23 0.12 -12.79 9.40
C SER A 23 -0.47 -14.17 9.63
N GLY A 24 -0.27 -15.05 8.65
CA GLY A 24 -0.82 -16.39 8.65
C GLY A 24 -0.44 -17.10 7.36
N CYS A 25 -0.20 -18.40 7.45
CA CYS A 25 -0.07 -19.26 6.26
C CYS A 25 1.03 -18.83 5.30
N GLY A 26 2.16 -18.40 5.90
CA GLY A 26 3.34 -17.92 5.17
C GLY A 26 3.19 -16.54 4.53
N LYS A 27 2.08 -15.83 4.80
CA LYS A 27 1.79 -14.51 4.27
C LYS A 27 1.59 -13.50 5.40
N SER A 28 1.78 -12.22 5.09
CA SER A 28 1.45 -11.11 5.97
C SER A 28 0.79 -9.99 5.19
N ASP A 29 -0.06 -9.23 5.86
CA ASP A 29 -0.73 -8.09 5.29
C ASP A 29 -0.84 -6.95 6.30
N VAL A 30 -0.97 -5.73 5.78
CA VAL A 30 -1.21 -4.52 6.59
C VAL A 30 -2.69 -4.19 6.48
N MET A 31 -3.37 -4.26 7.61
CA MET A 31 -4.76 -3.85 7.74
C MET A 31 -4.82 -2.42 8.25
N THR A 32 -5.72 -1.63 7.70
CA THR A 32 -5.97 -0.23 8.08
C THR A 32 -7.42 -0.04 8.46
N LEU A 33 -7.69 0.75 9.50
CA LEU A 33 -9.05 1.00 9.95
C LEU A 33 -9.72 2.04 9.04
N GLU A 34 -10.69 1.65 8.23
CA GLU A 34 -11.38 2.51 7.28
C GLU A 34 -12.89 2.44 7.50
N GLY A 35 -13.55 3.59 7.71
CA GLY A 35 -15.01 3.63 7.91
C GLY A 35 -15.50 2.79 9.09
N GLY A 36 -14.65 2.52 10.09
CA GLY A 36 -14.95 1.69 11.25
C GLY A 36 -14.73 0.18 11.04
N SER A 37 -14.15 -0.23 9.92
CA SER A 37 -13.82 -1.64 9.63
C SER A 37 -12.36 -1.80 9.21
N TRP A 38 -11.74 -2.92 9.56
CA TRP A 38 -10.38 -3.24 9.12
C TRP A 38 -10.40 -3.68 7.66
N ALA A 39 -9.59 -3.02 6.82
CA ALA A 39 -9.46 -3.32 5.41
C ALA A 39 -7.99 -3.60 5.04
N SER A 40 -7.77 -4.53 4.11
CA SER A 40 -6.44 -4.83 3.58
C SER A 40 -5.95 -3.69 2.71
N LEU A 41 -4.84 -3.07 3.11
CA LEU A 41 -4.21 -2.02 2.31
C LEU A 41 -3.69 -2.59 0.98
N ARG A 42 -3.19 -3.84 0.99
CA ARG A 42 -2.71 -4.51 -0.23
C ARG A 42 -3.83 -4.78 -1.23
N GLU A 43 -4.97 -5.30 -0.81
CA GLU A 43 -6.12 -5.56 -1.69
C GLU A 43 -6.66 -4.24 -2.27
N ARG A 44 -6.70 -3.17 -1.46
CA ARG A 44 -7.08 -1.83 -1.93
C ARG A 44 -6.13 -1.30 -3.01
N VAL A 45 -4.83 -1.32 -2.75
CA VAL A 45 -3.82 -0.87 -3.73
C VAL A 45 -3.89 -1.73 -4.99
N ALA A 46 -4.11 -3.04 -4.85
CA ALA A 46 -4.25 -3.96 -5.99
C ALA A 46 -5.37 -3.52 -6.92
N PHE A 47 -6.50 -3.14 -6.34
CA PHE A 47 -7.62 -2.57 -7.07
C PHE A 47 -7.28 -1.21 -7.68
N GLU A 48 -6.78 -0.26 -6.88
CA GLU A 48 -6.48 1.12 -7.33
C GLU A 48 -5.45 1.17 -8.47
N LEU A 49 -4.42 0.31 -8.40
CA LEU A 49 -3.36 0.26 -9.41
C LEU A 49 -3.66 -0.69 -10.56
N SER A 50 -4.79 -1.41 -10.53
CA SER A 50 -5.05 -2.56 -11.43
C SER A 50 -3.86 -3.53 -11.46
N CYS A 51 -3.29 -3.79 -10.28
CA CYS A 51 -2.06 -4.54 -10.08
C CYS A 51 -2.36 -5.82 -9.29
N PRO A 52 -1.81 -6.98 -9.67
CA PRO A 52 -1.97 -8.19 -8.87
C PRO A 52 -1.45 -8.00 -7.43
N ALA A 53 -2.24 -8.41 -6.43
CA ALA A 53 -1.89 -8.22 -5.01
C ALA A 53 -0.56 -8.91 -4.61
N ASN A 54 -0.17 -9.98 -5.31
CA ASN A 54 1.11 -10.67 -5.11
C ASN A 54 2.33 -9.89 -5.65
N GLN A 55 2.11 -8.84 -6.45
CA GLN A 55 3.17 -7.93 -6.91
C GLN A 55 3.21 -6.62 -6.10
N ILE A 56 2.36 -6.49 -5.10
CA ILE A 56 2.34 -5.33 -4.20
C ILE A 56 3.05 -5.70 -2.91
N ASP A 57 4.02 -4.90 -2.54
CA ASP A 57 4.66 -4.89 -1.23
C ASP A 57 4.20 -3.67 -0.45
N VAL A 58 3.83 -3.86 0.81
CA VAL A 58 3.38 -2.80 1.72
C VAL A 58 4.32 -2.77 2.91
N LYS A 59 4.92 -1.61 3.15
CA LYS A 59 5.83 -1.35 4.27
C LYS A 59 5.31 -0.23 5.13
N ILE A 60 5.25 -0.46 6.43
CA ILE A 60 4.93 0.58 7.39
C ILE A 60 6.16 1.49 7.55
N ILE A 61 6.03 2.77 7.18
CA ILE A 61 7.08 3.79 7.31
C ILE A 61 6.98 4.45 8.69
N SER A 62 5.76 4.75 9.13
CA SER A 62 5.45 5.26 10.46
C SER A 62 4.03 4.86 10.85
N SER A 63 3.57 5.24 12.04
CA SER A 63 2.24 4.89 12.56
C SER A 63 1.06 5.30 11.65
N SER A 64 1.26 6.27 10.76
CA SER A 64 0.24 6.76 9.82
C SER A 64 0.70 6.79 8.37
N LEU A 65 1.90 6.29 8.06
CA LEU A 65 2.47 6.30 6.72
C LEU A 65 2.83 4.89 6.26
N TYR A 66 2.40 4.55 5.05
CA TYR A 66 2.58 3.24 4.44
C TYR A 66 3.22 3.42 3.08
N GLY A 67 4.43 2.91 2.93
CA GLY A 67 5.08 2.79 1.63
C GLY A 67 4.52 1.59 0.90
N VAL A 68 4.25 1.75 -0.37
CA VAL A 68 3.69 0.70 -1.22
C VAL A 68 4.49 0.64 -2.50
N THR A 69 4.95 -0.54 -2.89
CA THR A 69 5.64 -0.74 -4.15
C THR A 69 5.01 -1.88 -4.91
N GLY A 70 4.69 -1.67 -6.18
CA GLY A 70 4.13 -2.72 -7.02
C GLY A 70 3.87 -2.20 -8.43
N CYS A 71 3.91 -3.11 -9.41
CA CYS A 71 3.68 -2.78 -10.82
C CYS A 71 4.50 -1.57 -11.33
N ASN A 72 5.79 -1.50 -10.98
CA ASN A 72 6.71 -0.41 -11.32
C ASN A 72 6.29 0.98 -10.79
N LYS A 73 5.47 1.02 -9.74
CA LYS A 73 5.05 2.22 -9.04
C LYS A 73 5.49 2.16 -7.59
N LYS A 74 5.81 3.34 -7.04
CA LYS A 74 6.04 3.53 -5.61
C LYS A 74 5.06 4.59 -5.13
N LEU A 75 4.27 4.26 -4.12
CA LEU A 75 3.31 5.16 -3.52
C LEU A 75 3.58 5.28 -2.03
N VAL A 76 3.21 6.42 -1.47
CA VAL A 76 3.08 6.58 -0.02
C VAL A 76 1.63 6.88 0.28
N TYR A 77 1.04 6.05 1.12
CA TYR A 77 -0.28 6.26 1.67
C TYR A 77 -0.17 6.85 3.06
N LYS A 78 -1.12 7.73 3.39
CA LYS A 78 -1.25 8.34 4.70
C LYS A 78 -2.63 8.06 5.27
N TYR A 79 -2.69 7.77 6.55
CA TYR A 79 -3.94 7.78 7.29
C TYR A 79 -4.33 9.21 7.70
N VAL A 80 -5.56 9.60 7.36
CA VAL A 80 -6.16 10.88 7.73
C VAL A 80 -7.43 10.65 8.52
N LEU A 81 -7.49 11.20 9.73
CA LEU A 81 -8.66 11.13 10.59
C LEU A 81 -9.90 11.66 9.83
N ASN A 82 -11.02 10.92 9.86
CA ASN A 82 -12.27 11.19 9.13
C ASN A 82 -12.25 10.98 7.61
N ALA A 83 -11.08 10.73 6.98
CA ALA A 83 -10.98 10.45 5.55
C ALA A 83 -10.47 9.02 5.23
N GLY A 84 -9.84 8.35 6.19
CA GLY A 84 -9.25 7.02 6.00
C GLY A 84 -7.88 7.07 5.34
N ILE A 85 -7.54 6.03 4.58
CA ILE A 85 -6.29 5.96 3.82
C ILE A 85 -6.41 6.78 2.54
N VAL A 86 -5.46 7.70 2.35
CA VAL A 86 -5.34 8.55 1.17
C VAL A 86 -3.94 8.45 0.58
N ILE A 87 -3.82 8.61 -0.73
CA ILE A 87 -2.51 8.68 -1.41
C ILE A 87 -1.88 10.02 -1.07
N GLN A 88 -0.67 9.98 -0.50
CA GLN A 88 0.12 11.18 -0.23
C GLN A 88 1.05 11.52 -1.39
N SER A 89 1.68 10.53 -2.01
CA SER A 89 2.55 10.73 -3.18
C SER A 89 2.60 9.49 -4.07
N VAL A 90 2.82 9.73 -5.35
CA VAL A 90 3.03 8.72 -6.38
C VAL A 90 4.37 9.01 -7.05
N GLN A 91 5.20 7.99 -7.19
CA GLN A 91 6.38 7.99 -8.04
C GLN A 91 6.25 6.84 -9.02
N ASP A 92 6.06 7.19 -10.30
CA ASP A 92 6.18 6.22 -11.38
C ASP A 92 7.68 5.92 -11.57
N THR A 93 8.06 4.65 -11.46
CA THR A 93 9.44 4.20 -11.72
C THR A 93 9.63 3.64 -13.13
N GLY A 94 8.66 3.89 -14.03
CA GLY A 94 8.68 3.43 -15.42
C GLY A 94 8.75 4.58 -16.43
N GLY A 95 9.95 4.79 -16.98
CA GLY A 95 10.20 5.54 -18.21
C GLY A 95 10.85 6.90 -17.99
N THR A 96 12.12 7.02 -18.44
CA THR A 96 12.64 8.25 -19.03
C THR A 96 11.50 9.01 -19.72
N GLY A 97 11.14 10.20 -19.22
CA GLY A 97 10.53 11.18 -20.10
C GLY A 97 11.42 11.31 -21.33
N PRO A 98 10.88 11.59 -22.53
CA PRO A 98 11.75 11.94 -23.65
C PRO A 98 12.67 13.06 -23.14
N ALA A 99 13.98 12.81 -23.15
CA ALA A 99 14.95 13.87 -23.04
C ALA A 99 14.62 14.82 -24.18
N ASP A 100 14.00 15.95 -23.87
CA ASP A 100 13.63 16.98 -24.82
C ASP A 100 14.94 17.49 -25.47
N PRO A 101 15.25 17.19 -26.74
CA PRO A 101 16.39 17.77 -27.42
C PRO A 101 15.92 19.01 -28.17
N ALA A 102 15.32 19.98 -27.47
CA ALA A 102 14.83 21.20 -28.11
C ALA A 102 14.85 22.42 -27.20
N ALA A 103 15.99 22.73 -26.57
CA ALA A 103 16.24 24.10 -26.10
C ALA A 103 17.74 24.36 -25.86
N MET A 104 18.51 24.56 -26.94
CA MET A 104 19.67 25.47 -26.94
C MET A 104 20.17 25.65 -28.39
N THR A 105 19.41 26.41 -29.16
CA THR A 105 19.95 27.15 -30.31
C THR A 105 19.72 28.62 -30.03
N LYS A 106 20.74 29.28 -29.50
CA LYS A 106 21.12 30.63 -29.93
C LYS A 106 22.55 30.93 -29.54
#